data_AF-A0A2H9Q2U2-F1
#
_entry.id   AF-A0A2H9Q2U2-F1
#
_cell.length_a   1.000
_cell.length_b   1.000
_cell.length_c   1.000
_cell.angle_alpha   90.00
_cell.angle_beta   90.00
_cell.angle_gamma   90.00
#
_symmetry.space_group_name_H-M   'P 1'
#
loop_
_entity.id
_entity.type
_entity.pdbx_description
1 polymer ?
#
loop_
_entity_poly.entity_id
_entity_poly.type
_entity_poly.pdbx_seq_one_letter_code
_entity_poly.pdbx_strand_id
1 'polypeptide(L)'
;MTFEKSSLGFVHIYTGEGKGKTSAGMGLVIRALGRGLKVKIIQLFKRDTGEQFFFENSGVKYLQFKPLHPYFKNYDQTQIESLKEEFLEFWTESLKDIDEYDLILIDELGPGLNWMIIPESLVFDLIENKPKNTELIFTGRDFPESVKERADYVSEIKKIKHPYDKGIFAREGIEY
;
A
#
# COMPACT_ATOMS: atom_id res chain seq x y z
N MET A 1 21.57 -17.21 14.21
CA MET A 1 21.55 -15.73 14.15
C MET A 1 20.16 -15.29 14.55
N THR A 2 20.01 -14.76 15.75
CA THR A 2 18.79 -14.07 16.19
C THR A 2 18.74 -12.73 15.47
N PHE A 3 17.69 -12.49 14.69
CA PHE A 3 17.47 -11.23 14.01
C PHE A 3 17.11 -10.18 15.07
N GLU A 4 17.95 -9.16 15.26
CA GLU A 4 17.56 -8.04 16.12
C GLU A 4 16.59 -7.15 15.36
N LYS A 5 15.42 -6.86 15.95
CA LYS A 5 14.46 -5.90 15.40
C LYS A 5 14.99 -4.46 15.35
N SER A 6 16.12 -4.20 16.00
CA SER A 6 16.74 -2.86 16.14
C SER A 6 17.19 -2.22 14.82
N SER A 7 17.21 -2.98 13.71
CA SER A 7 17.63 -2.50 12.38
C SER A 7 16.48 -2.21 11.41
N LEU A 8 15.22 -2.36 11.84
CA LEU A 8 14.04 -2.00 11.03
C LEU A 8 13.61 -0.57 11.32
N GLY A 9 12.58 -0.11 10.62
CA GLY A 9 11.89 1.14 10.93
C GLY A 9 11.98 2.18 9.84
N PHE A 10 12.30 1.82 8.60
CA PHE A 10 12.32 2.77 7.51
C PHE A 10 10.98 2.80 6.75
N VAL A 11 10.85 3.80 5.88
CA VAL A 11 9.68 4.03 5.04
C VAL A 11 10.10 3.92 3.58
N HIS A 12 9.44 3.01 2.87
CA HIS A 12 9.63 2.77 1.45
C HIS A 12 8.47 3.32 0.63
N ILE A 13 8.76 3.96 -0.50
CA ILE A 13 7.80 4.31 -1.54
C ILE A 13 8.24 3.66 -2.85
N TYR A 14 7.37 2.79 -3.40
CA TYR A 14 7.50 2.27 -4.76
C TYR A 14 6.47 2.95 -5.67
N THR A 15 6.94 3.88 -6.50
CA THR A 15 6.11 4.74 -7.36
C THR A 15 6.46 4.63 -8.85
N GLY A 16 5.85 5.46 -9.69
CA GLY A 16 6.11 5.56 -11.13
C GLY A 16 5.11 4.81 -12.01
N GLU A 17 5.22 5.06 -13.31
CA GLU A 17 4.24 4.63 -14.31
C GLU A 17 4.35 3.15 -14.74
N GLY A 18 5.46 2.50 -14.40
CA GLY A 18 5.76 1.12 -14.78
C GLY A 18 5.06 0.07 -13.90
N LYS A 19 4.97 -1.15 -14.43
CA LYS A 19 4.53 -2.34 -13.68
C LYS A 19 5.63 -2.77 -12.72
N GLY A 20 5.27 -3.10 -11.48
CA GLY A 20 6.19 -3.70 -10.51
C GLY A 20 6.13 -3.13 -9.09
N LYS A 21 5.37 -2.06 -8.85
CA LYS A 21 5.30 -1.38 -7.53
C LYS A 21 4.77 -2.30 -6.42
N THR A 22 3.55 -2.80 -6.60
CA THR A 22 2.92 -3.79 -5.70
C THR A 22 3.80 -5.04 -5.58
N SER A 23 4.30 -5.57 -6.70
CA SER A 23 5.12 -6.78 -6.69
C SER A 23 6.44 -6.60 -5.93
N ALA A 24 7.06 -5.41 -5.97
CA ALA A 24 8.25 -5.09 -5.18
C ALA A 24 7.93 -5.06 -3.68
N GLY A 25 6.83 -4.40 -3.30
CA GLY A 25 6.35 -4.41 -1.91
C GLY A 25 6.02 -5.82 -1.42
N MET A 26 5.34 -6.63 -2.23
CA MET A 26 5.02 -8.01 -1.90
C MET A 26 6.27 -8.90 -1.82
N GLY A 27 7.31 -8.62 -2.62
CA GLY A 27 8.60 -9.29 -2.50
C GLY A 27 9.27 -9.06 -1.14
N LEU A 28 9.13 -7.86 -0.56
CA LEU A 28 9.57 -7.58 0.81
C LEU A 28 8.73 -8.30 1.85
N VAL A 29 7.40 -8.37 1.66
CA VAL A 29 6.51 -9.17 2.52
C VAL A 29 6.97 -10.62 2.59
N ILE A 30 7.20 -11.27 1.44
CA ILE A 30 7.66 -12.67 1.39
C ILE A 30 9.02 -12.84 2.07
N ARG A 31 9.94 -11.87 1.88
CA ARG A 31 11.25 -11.88 2.54
C ARG A 31 11.12 -11.80 4.06
N ALA A 32 10.27 -10.92 4.57
CA ALA A 32 10.03 -10.74 5.99
C ALA A 32 9.39 -11.98 6.61
N LEU A 33 8.35 -12.53 5.99
CA LEU A 33 7.71 -13.78 6.41
C LEU A 33 8.70 -14.95 6.43
N GLY A 34 9.55 -15.07 5.41
CA GLY A 34 10.60 -16.10 5.36
C GLY A 34 11.66 -15.97 6.46
N ARG A 35 11.68 -14.85 7.20
CA ARG A 35 12.54 -14.62 8.38
C ARG A 35 11.75 -14.63 9.70
N GLY A 36 10.47 -15.01 9.67
CA GLY A 36 9.62 -15.10 10.85
C GLY A 36 9.16 -13.75 11.40
N LEU A 37 9.23 -12.67 10.60
CA LEU A 37 8.69 -11.37 10.98
C LEU A 37 7.17 -11.35 10.83
N LYS A 38 6.49 -10.58 11.69
CA LYS A 38 5.05 -10.36 11.62
C LYS A 38 4.74 -9.28 10.58
N VAL A 39 3.86 -9.61 9.64
CA VAL A 39 3.48 -8.72 8.53
C VAL A 39 1.99 -8.42 8.54
N LYS A 40 1.65 -7.17 8.22
CA LYS A 40 0.29 -6.74 7.85
C LYS A 40 0.29 -6.21 6.41
N ILE A 41 -0.76 -6.51 5.68
CA ILE A 41 -1.02 -5.97 4.34
C ILE A 41 -2.34 -5.20 4.38
N ILE A 42 -2.31 -3.96 3.92
CA ILE A 42 -3.45 -3.08 3.71
C ILE A 42 -3.46 -2.74 2.22
N GLN A 43 -4.55 -3.02 1.53
CA GLN A 43 -4.66 -2.77 0.10
C GLN A 43 -5.84 -1.84 -0.17
N LEU A 44 -5.56 -0.72 -0.84
CA LEU A 44 -6.53 0.36 -1.04
C LEU A 44 -7.07 0.36 -2.46
N PHE A 45 -8.36 0.68 -2.62
CA PHE A 45 -9.03 0.90 -3.90
C PHE A 45 -8.82 -0.22 -4.94
N LYS A 46 -8.79 -1.49 -4.50
CA LYS A 46 -8.62 -2.67 -5.36
C LYS A 46 -9.80 -3.63 -5.25
N ARG A 47 -9.96 -4.45 -6.30
CA ARG A 47 -10.86 -5.61 -6.33
C ARG A 47 -10.20 -6.78 -5.61
N ASP A 48 -10.84 -7.94 -5.70
CA ASP A 48 -10.18 -9.18 -5.34
C ASP A 48 -8.93 -9.41 -6.21
N THR A 49 -7.85 -9.89 -5.59
CA THR A 49 -6.52 -10.04 -6.21
C THR A 49 -5.94 -11.42 -5.93
N GLY A 50 -5.07 -11.91 -6.82
CA GLY A 50 -4.35 -13.17 -6.59
C GLY A 50 -3.58 -13.19 -5.26
N GLU A 51 -2.98 -12.07 -4.84
CA GLU A 51 -2.26 -11.98 -3.57
C GLU A 51 -3.18 -12.13 -2.36
N GLN A 52 -4.40 -11.57 -2.41
CA GLN A 52 -5.40 -11.79 -1.35
C GLN A 52 -5.72 -13.27 -1.19
N PHE A 53 -5.96 -13.99 -2.30
CA PHE A 53 -6.24 -15.42 -2.26
C PHE A 53 -5.05 -16.23 -1.73
N PHE A 54 -3.82 -15.82 -2.04
CA PHE A 54 -2.62 -16.46 -1.51
C PHE A 54 -2.49 -16.34 0.01
N PHE A 55 -2.83 -15.18 0.58
CA PHE A 55 -2.78 -14.98 2.03
C PHE A 55 -4.04 -15.45 2.76
N GLU A 56 -5.05 -15.93 2.05
CA GLU A 56 -6.23 -16.52 2.66
C GLU A 56 -5.82 -17.73 3.54
N ASN A 57 -6.22 -17.72 4.81
CA ASN A 57 -5.84 -18.72 5.82
C ASN A 57 -4.34 -18.82 6.16
N SER A 58 -3.50 -17.90 5.67
CA SER A 58 -2.05 -17.89 5.98
C SER A 58 -1.73 -17.43 7.41
N GLY A 59 -2.70 -16.82 8.11
CA GLY A 59 -2.50 -16.13 9.38
C GLY A 59 -1.94 -14.71 9.23
N VAL A 60 -1.58 -14.27 8.02
CA VAL A 60 -1.20 -12.88 7.74
C VAL A 60 -2.45 -12.01 7.76
N LYS A 61 -2.39 -10.87 8.45
CA LYS A 61 -3.48 -9.89 8.46
C LYS A 61 -3.51 -9.15 7.12
N TYR A 62 -4.52 -9.46 6.31
CA TYR A 62 -4.77 -8.84 5.01
C TYR A 62 -6.08 -8.05 5.04
N LEU A 63 -6.02 -6.74 4.81
CA LEU A 63 -7.16 -5.83 4.86
C LEU A 63 -7.34 -5.11 3.52
N GLN A 64 -8.59 -4.88 3.13
CA GLN A 64 -8.91 -4.18 1.89
C GLN A 64 -9.91 -3.06 2.10
N PHE A 65 -9.60 -1.89 1.57
CA PHE A 65 -10.57 -0.83 1.34
C PHE A 65 -11.11 -0.94 -0.09
N LYS A 66 -12.32 -1.48 -0.22
CA LYS A 66 -12.87 -1.97 -1.51
C LYS A 66 -13.54 -0.94 -2.43
N PRO A 67 -13.85 0.32 -2.05
CA PRO A 67 -14.32 1.30 -3.02
C PRO A 67 -13.35 1.43 -4.19
N LEU A 68 -13.76 0.97 -5.38
CA LEU A 68 -12.83 0.79 -6.49
C LEU A 68 -12.85 2.01 -7.42
N HIS A 69 -11.66 2.50 -7.78
CA HIS A 69 -11.50 3.44 -8.87
C HIS A 69 -11.62 2.73 -10.25
N PRO A 70 -12.32 3.28 -11.26
CA PRO A 70 -12.87 4.64 -11.32
C PRO A 70 -14.33 4.76 -10.88
N TYR A 71 -14.94 3.78 -10.21
CA TYR A 71 -16.38 3.81 -9.94
C TYR A 71 -16.83 5.02 -9.13
N PHE A 72 -15.98 5.52 -8.22
CA PHE A 72 -16.26 6.73 -7.45
C PHE A 72 -15.89 8.04 -8.15
N LYS A 73 -15.39 8.02 -9.40
CA LYS A 73 -15.14 9.26 -10.17
C LYS A 73 -16.42 10.05 -10.48
N ASN A 74 -17.56 9.36 -10.50
CA ASN A 74 -18.86 9.96 -10.80
C ASN A 74 -19.65 10.28 -9.52
N TYR A 75 -19.02 10.20 -8.35
CA TYR A 75 -19.67 10.54 -7.09
C TYR A 75 -19.92 12.05 -7.01
N ASP A 76 -21.06 12.42 -6.42
CA ASP A 76 -21.30 13.80 -6.01
C ASP A 76 -20.51 14.16 -4.73
N GLN A 77 -20.59 15.42 -4.32
CA GLN A 77 -19.85 15.93 -3.17
C GLN A 77 -20.18 15.14 -1.88
N THR A 78 -21.45 14.84 -1.64
CA THR A 78 -21.92 14.11 -0.45
C THR A 78 -21.37 12.68 -0.44
N GLN A 79 -21.37 12.00 -1.59
CA GLN A 79 -20.82 10.66 -1.74
C GLN A 79 -19.29 10.64 -1.55
N ILE A 80 -18.58 11.67 -1.99
CA ILE A 80 -17.14 11.81 -1.74
C ILE A 80 -16.87 12.06 -0.26
N GLU A 81 -17.66 12.89 0.42
CA GLU A 81 -17.53 13.11 1.86
C GLU A 81 -17.76 11.82 2.65
N SER A 82 -18.83 11.09 2.36
CA SER A 82 -19.10 9.77 2.95
C SER A 82 -17.95 8.78 2.71
N LEU A 83 -17.37 8.76 1.50
CA LEU A 83 -16.23 7.89 1.19
C LEU A 83 -14.98 8.24 2.01
N LYS A 84 -14.75 9.53 2.30
CA LYS A 84 -13.65 9.98 3.15
C LYS A 84 -13.85 9.57 4.60
N GLU A 85 -15.08 9.65 5.11
CA GLU A 85 -15.44 9.18 6.44
C GLU A 85 -15.23 7.66 6.58
N GLU A 86 -15.75 6.88 5.62
CA GLU A 86 -15.52 5.42 5.56
C GLU A 86 -14.03 5.07 5.50
N PHE A 87 -13.25 5.80 4.70
CA PHE A 87 -11.81 5.62 4.63
C PHE A 87 -11.13 5.92 5.97
N LEU A 88 -11.52 6.99 6.66
CA LEU A 88 -10.93 7.38 7.94
C LEU A 88 -11.20 6.34 9.04
N GLU A 89 -12.42 5.79 9.07
CA GLU A 89 -12.78 4.68 9.96
C GLU A 89 -11.92 3.44 9.66
N PHE A 90 -11.84 3.05 8.37
CA PHE A 90 -11.01 1.93 7.94
C PHE A 90 -9.52 2.15 8.30
N TRP A 91 -8.99 3.33 8.02
CA TRP A 91 -7.59 3.69 8.27
C TRP A 91 -7.25 3.55 9.75
N THR A 92 -8.08 4.14 10.61
CA THR A 92 -7.93 4.11 12.07
C THR A 92 -7.96 2.68 12.60
N GLU A 93 -8.97 1.90 12.20
CA GLU A 93 -9.12 0.50 12.64
C GLU A 93 -7.98 -0.39 12.12
N SER A 94 -7.52 -0.17 10.87
CA SER A 94 -6.45 -0.98 10.26
C SER A 94 -5.07 -0.79 10.89
N LEU A 95 -4.84 0.34 11.56
CA LEU A 95 -3.56 0.74 12.14
C LEU A 95 -3.54 0.72 13.68
N LYS A 96 -4.65 0.37 14.35
CA LYS A 96 -4.74 0.37 15.82
C LYS A 96 -3.75 -0.55 16.53
N ASP A 97 -3.37 -1.64 15.87
CA ASP A 97 -2.45 -2.69 16.31
C ASP A 97 -1.10 -2.60 15.55
N ILE A 98 -0.72 -1.41 15.08
CA ILE A 98 0.52 -1.18 14.32
C ILE A 98 1.79 -1.71 15.03
N ASP A 99 1.83 -1.64 16.36
CA ASP A 99 2.93 -2.10 17.21
C ASP A 99 3.08 -3.62 17.27
N GLU A 100 2.09 -4.38 16.80
CA GLU A 100 2.19 -5.84 16.70
C GLU A 100 2.97 -6.34 15.47
N TYR A 101 3.25 -5.47 14.50
CA TYR A 101 3.84 -5.85 13.21
C TYR A 101 5.22 -5.26 13.00
N ASP A 102 6.11 -6.07 12.43
CA ASP A 102 7.45 -5.69 12.05
C ASP A 102 7.48 -4.98 10.70
N LEU A 103 6.54 -5.32 9.81
CA LEU A 103 6.42 -4.73 8.48
C LEU A 103 4.96 -4.57 8.07
N ILE A 104 4.61 -3.40 7.55
CA ILE A 104 3.27 -3.09 7.02
C ILE A 104 3.39 -2.63 5.58
N LEU A 105 2.72 -3.33 4.68
CA LEU A 105 2.53 -2.93 3.28
C LEU A 105 1.19 -2.20 3.15
N ILE A 106 1.22 -0.95 2.68
CA ILE A 106 0.03 -0.17 2.27
C ILE A 106 0.08 -0.01 0.75
N ASP A 107 -0.66 -0.89 0.06
CA ASP A 107 -0.69 -0.97 -1.39
C ASP A 107 -1.70 0.03 -2.00
N GLU A 108 -1.31 0.71 -3.08
CA GLU A 108 -2.09 1.73 -3.80
C GLU A 108 -2.45 2.98 -2.96
N LEU A 109 -1.58 3.39 -2.04
CA LEU A 109 -1.73 4.61 -1.26
C LEU A 109 -1.61 5.88 -2.13
N GLY A 110 -0.67 5.89 -3.08
CA GLY A 110 -0.39 7.06 -3.92
C GLY A 110 -1.62 7.59 -4.68
N PRO A 111 -2.37 6.75 -5.41
CA PRO A 111 -3.60 7.19 -6.08
C PRO A 111 -4.64 7.77 -5.12
N GLY A 112 -4.79 7.20 -3.91
CA GLY A 112 -5.73 7.72 -2.91
C GLY A 112 -5.40 9.13 -2.44
N LEU A 113 -4.11 9.46 -2.32
CA LEU A 113 -3.61 10.81 -2.04
C LEU A 113 -3.90 11.75 -3.22
N ASN A 114 -3.57 11.31 -4.44
CA ASN A 114 -3.78 12.10 -5.66
C ASN A 114 -5.27 12.40 -5.92
N TRP A 115 -6.17 11.48 -5.56
CA TRP A 115 -7.63 11.69 -5.65
C TRP A 115 -8.20 12.53 -4.49
N MET A 116 -7.37 12.99 -3.55
CA MET A 116 -7.78 13.73 -2.35
C MET A 116 -8.80 13.01 -1.48
N ILE A 117 -8.91 11.68 -1.59
CA ILE A 117 -9.69 10.84 -0.69
C ILE A 117 -8.92 10.64 0.61
N ILE A 118 -7.59 10.49 0.49
CA ILE A 118 -6.68 10.37 1.61
C ILE A 118 -6.00 11.72 1.80
N PRO A 119 -6.20 12.42 2.93
CA PRO A 119 -5.42 13.60 3.25
C PRO A 119 -3.97 13.23 3.59
N GLU A 120 -3.01 14.00 3.09
CA GLU A 120 -1.57 13.78 3.34
C GLU A 120 -1.21 13.74 4.83
N SER A 121 -1.94 14.50 5.66
CA SER A 121 -1.73 14.56 7.11
C SER A 121 -1.81 13.18 7.77
N LEU A 122 -2.71 12.30 7.32
CA LEU A 122 -2.80 10.94 7.88
C LEU A 122 -1.54 10.11 7.61
N VAL A 123 -0.91 10.34 6.46
CA VAL A 123 0.35 9.64 6.10
C VAL A 123 1.52 10.25 6.86
N PHE A 124 1.53 11.57 7.07
CA PHE A 124 2.54 12.23 7.91
C PHE A 124 2.46 11.71 9.35
N ASP A 125 1.26 11.71 9.93
CA ASP A 125 1.02 11.22 11.29
C ASP A 125 1.45 9.77 11.44
N LEU A 126 1.17 8.91 10.44
CA LEU A 126 1.62 7.52 10.43
C LEU A 126 3.16 7.42 10.40
N ILE A 127 3.84 8.15 9.51
CA ILE A 127 5.30 8.10 9.40
C ILE A 127 5.97 8.59 10.70
N GLU A 128 5.44 9.65 11.30
CA GLU A 128 6.02 10.29 12.49
C GLU A 128 5.77 9.49 13.76
N ASN A 129 4.61 8.83 13.88
CA ASN A 129 4.18 8.16 15.11
C ASN A 129 4.26 6.63 15.07
N LYS A 130 4.68 6.02 13.94
CA LYS A 130 4.86 4.57 13.87
C LYS A 130 5.85 4.08 14.95
N PRO A 131 5.71 2.82 15.42
CA PRO A 131 6.70 2.21 16.28
C PRO A 131 8.10 2.22 15.64
N LYS A 132 9.13 2.41 16.46
CA LYS A 132 10.52 2.59 16.00
C LYS A 132 11.00 1.47 15.08
N ASN A 133 10.58 0.23 15.33
CA ASN A 133 11.03 -0.95 14.60
C ASN A 133 10.00 -1.47 13.58
N THR A 134 8.95 -0.69 13.27
CA THR A 134 7.96 -1.07 12.25
C THR A 134 8.37 -0.46 10.91
N GLU A 135 8.62 -1.33 9.94
CA GLU A 135 8.92 -0.99 8.55
C GLU A 135 7.63 -0.67 7.79
N LEU A 136 7.59 0.44 7.05
CA LEU A 136 6.43 0.79 6.22
C LEU A 136 6.78 0.72 4.74
N ILE A 137 5.88 0.13 3.95
CA ILE A 137 6.00 0.11 2.50
C ILE A 137 4.75 0.69 1.90
N PHE A 138 4.90 1.75 1.12
CA PHE A 138 3.84 2.38 0.36
C PHE A 138 4.05 2.13 -1.12
N THR A 139 2.97 1.84 -1.82
CA THR A 139 3.00 1.65 -3.28
C THR A 139 1.92 2.50 -3.94
N GLY A 140 2.04 2.68 -5.25
CA GLY A 140 1.05 3.39 -6.06
C GLY A 140 1.69 4.44 -6.94
N ARG A 141 0.92 5.02 -7.84
CA ARG A 141 1.36 6.14 -8.70
C ARG A 141 1.17 7.47 -7.97
N ASP A 142 1.70 8.54 -8.54
CA ASP A 142 1.32 9.92 -8.22
C ASP A 142 1.44 10.33 -6.74
N PHE A 143 2.46 9.84 -6.03
CA PHE A 143 2.74 10.33 -4.67
C PHE A 143 3.11 11.82 -4.67
N PRO A 144 2.48 12.65 -3.81
CA PRO A 144 2.89 14.03 -3.57
C PRO A 144 4.35 14.13 -3.13
N GLU A 145 5.04 15.20 -3.52
CA GLU A 145 6.45 15.41 -3.15
C GLU A 145 6.63 15.50 -1.63
N SER A 146 5.70 16.18 -0.96
CA SER A 146 5.62 16.29 0.50
C SER A 146 5.63 14.92 1.21
N VAL A 147 5.01 13.90 0.63
CA VAL A 147 5.02 12.52 1.17
C VAL A 147 6.33 11.82 0.84
N LYS A 148 6.86 12.01 -0.39
CA LYS A 148 8.13 11.41 -0.81
C LYS A 148 9.32 11.88 0.01
N GLU A 149 9.36 13.17 0.35
CA GLU A 149 10.43 13.77 1.16
C GLU A 149 10.53 13.19 2.58
N ARG A 150 9.46 12.54 3.07
CA ARG A 150 9.41 11.89 4.39
C ARG A 150 9.78 10.40 4.36
N ALA A 151 9.97 9.82 3.17
CA ALA A 151 10.36 8.43 3.02
C ALA A 151 11.88 8.29 2.97
N ASP A 152 12.39 7.22 3.59
CA ASP A 152 13.82 6.88 3.54
C ASP A 152 14.21 6.31 2.18
N TYR A 153 13.28 5.61 1.51
CA TYR A 153 13.47 5.08 0.17
C TYR A 153 12.36 5.54 -0.76
N VAL A 154 12.74 6.10 -1.91
CA VAL A 154 11.82 6.35 -3.02
C VAL A 154 12.39 5.69 -4.27
N SER A 155 11.68 4.68 -4.77
CA SER A 155 12.02 3.97 -6.01
C SER A 155 10.97 4.23 -7.07
N GLU A 156 11.39 4.84 -8.18
CA GLU A 156 10.53 5.11 -9.32
C GLU A 156 10.67 4.01 -10.38
N ILE A 157 9.59 3.27 -10.63
CA ILE A 157 9.53 2.25 -11.67
C ILE A 157 9.05 2.90 -12.96
N LYS A 158 9.97 3.13 -13.90
CA LYS A 158 9.67 3.76 -15.19
C LYS A 158 9.09 2.75 -16.19
N LYS A 159 8.03 3.15 -16.91
CA LYS A 159 7.46 2.35 -18.01
C LYS A 159 8.34 2.47 -19.26
N ILE A 160 9.34 1.59 -19.40
CA ILE A 160 10.16 1.51 -20.63
C ILE A 160 9.38 0.85 -21.78
N LYS A 161 8.60 -0.20 -21.48
CA LYS A 161 7.67 -0.88 -22.39
C LYS A 161 6.60 -1.60 -21.59
N HIS A 162 5.39 -1.73 -22.14
CA HIS A 162 4.33 -2.52 -21.52
C HIS A 162 3.51 -3.27 -22.59
N PRO A 163 3.04 -4.52 -22.34
CA PRO A 163 2.18 -5.23 -23.29
C PRO A 163 0.93 -4.44 -23.71
N TYR A 164 0.40 -3.63 -22.81
CA TYR A 164 -0.69 -2.70 -23.08
C TYR A 164 -0.41 -1.73 -24.24
N ASP A 165 0.84 -1.30 -24.43
CA ASP A 165 1.22 -0.44 -25.56
C ASP A 165 1.04 -1.16 -26.92
N LYS A 166 0.84 -2.48 -26.90
CA LYS A 166 0.51 -3.33 -28.06
C LYS A 166 -0.95 -3.80 -28.07
N GLY A 167 -1.82 -3.20 -27.24
CA GLY A 167 -3.23 -3.56 -27.12
C GLY A 167 -3.50 -4.84 -26.31
N ILE A 168 -2.51 -5.37 -25.59
CA ILE A 168 -2.70 -6.54 -24.72
C ILE A 168 -3.20 -6.05 -23.36
N PHE A 169 -4.44 -6.41 -23.03
CA PHE A 169 -5.08 -6.09 -21.75
C PHE A 169 -4.54 -6.94 -20.58
N ALA A 170 -5.00 -6.62 -19.37
CA ALA A 170 -4.60 -7.31 -18.15
C ALA A 170 -4.95 -8.81 -18.21
N ARG A 171 -4.06 -9.66 -17.69
CA ARG A 171 -4.18 -11.11 -17.68
C ARG A 171 -4.15 -11.64 -16.25
N GLU A 172 -4.99 -12.63 -16.01
CA GLU A 172 -5.06 -13.37 -14.74
C GLU A 172 -3.71 -14.03 -14.41
N GLY A 173 -3.29 -13.91 -13.16
CA GLY A 173 -2.03 -14.41 -12.63
C GLY A 173 -0.80 -13.56 -12.99
N ILE A 174 -0.96 -12.50 -13.80
CA ILE A 174 0.15 -11.63 -14.23
C ILE A 174 -0.08 -10.16 -13.88
N GLU A 175 -1.25 -9.62 -14.23
CA GLU A 175 -1.65 -8.24 -13.92
C GLU A 175 -2.68 -8.17 -12.79
N TYR A 176 -3.50 -9.21 -12.59
CA TYR A 176 -4.44 -9.37 -11.48
C TYR A 176 -4.57 -10.82 -11.05
#